data_AF-A0A821UG30-F1
#
_entry.id   AF-A0A821UG30-F1
#
_cell.length_a   1.000
_cell.length_b   1.000
_cell.length_c   1.000
_cell.angle_alpha   90.00
_cell.angle_beta   90.00
_cell.angle_gamma   90.00
#
_symmetry.space_group_name_H-M   'P 1'
#
loop_
_entity.id
_entity.type
_entity.pdbx_description
1 polymer ?
#
loop_
_entity_poly.entity_id
_entity_poly.type
_entity_poly.pdbx_seq_one_letter_code
_entity_poly.pdbx_strand_id
1 'polypeptide(L)'
;MDNASYHSRRQEKTPVTSWKKYDIQQWLSSKDISFEDNDTKAQLLEKIKNVKPQYQSYVIDEMAKEAGVEQCIKLCKYMLFNVKKINGDLTLNTRLVDKTVDSFIINVSGETSDSSSETDYSD
;
A
#
# COMPACT_ATOMS: atom_id res chain seq x y z
N MET A 1 -0.13 -12.84 -18.19
CA MET A 1 -0.06 -12.97 -16.72
C MET A 1 -1.28 -12.28 -16.17
N ASP A 2 -2.23 -13.10 -15.76
CA ASP A 2 -3.62 -12.71 -15.62
C ASP A 2 -3.81 -11.76 -14.44
N ASN A 3 -4.12 -10.51 -14.77
CA ASN A 3 -4.71 -9.58 -13.83
C ASN A 3 -6.11 -10.11 -13.49
N ALA A 4 -6.21 -10.92 -12.44
CA ALA A 4 -7.50 -11.37 -11.93
C ALA A 4 -8.25 -10.15 -11.37
N SER A 5 -9.03 -9.50 -12.24
CA SER A 5 -9.94 -8.38 -11.97
C SER A 5 -10.90 -8.65 -10.80
N TYR A 6 -10.96 -9.86 -10.28
CA TYR A 6 -11.77 -10.26 -9.14
C TYR A 6 -11.29 -9.65 -7.81
N HIS A 7 -10.02 -9.26 -7.68
CA HIS A 7 -9.49 -8.72 -6.42
C HIS A 7 -9.82 -7.24 -6.15
N SER A 8 -10.33 -6.51 -7.15
CA SER A 8 -10.60 -5.06 -7.02
C SER A 8 -12.09 -4.70 -7.10
N ARG A 9 -12.95 -5.65 -7.49
CA ARG A 9 -14.39 -5.40 -7.57
C ARG A 9 -15.00 -5.47 -6.19
N ARG A 10 -15.25 -4.28 -5.62
CA ARG A 10 -16.14 -4.13 -4.48
C ARG A 10 -17.55 -4.51 -4.89
N GLN A 11 -18.25 -5.20 -4.02
CA GLN A 11 -19.64 -5.60 -4.24
C GLN A 11 -20.55 -4.37 -4.33
N GLU A 12 -20.25 -3.33 -3.56
CA GLU A 12 -20.97 -2.05 -3.58
C GLU A 12 -20.03 -0.87 -3.79
N LYS A 13 -20.53 0.16 -4.48
CA LYS A 13 -19.82 1.44 -4.58
C LYS A 13 -20.02 2.22 -3.28
N THR A 14 -18.98 2.30 -2.46
CA THR A 14 -18.94 3.22 -1.32
C THR A 14 -18.88 4.66 -1.83
N PRO A 15 -19.61 5.61 -1.23
CA PRO A 15 -19.53 7.00 -1.62
C PRO A 15 -18.11 7.55 -1.48
N VAL A 16 -17.72 8.38 -2.44
CA VAL A 16 -16.41 9.03 -2.50
C VAL A 16 -16.58 10.54 -2.68
N THR A 17 -15.49 11.30 -2.60
CA THR A 17 -15.50 12.77 -2.70
C THR A 17 -16.13 13.30 -4.00
N SER A 18 -16.24 12.50 -5.06
CA SER A 18 -16.93 12.87 -6.30
C SER A 18 -18.45 12.73 -6.27
N TRP A 19 -19.04 12.05 -5.27
CA TRP A 19 -20.50 11.85 -5.17
C TRP A 19 -21.22 13.12 -4.75
N LYS A 20 -22.51 13.28 -5.13
CA LYS A 20 -23.32 14.42 -4.67
C LYS A 20 -23.72 14.21 -3.21
N LYS A 21 -24.00 15.30 -2.49
CA LYS A 21 -24.45 15.25 -1.08
C LYS A 21 -25.69 14.36 -0.94
N TYR A 22 -26.65 14.53 -1.85
CA TYR A 22 -27.87 13.71 -1.89
C TYR A 22 -27.58 12.21 -2.03
N ASP A 23 -26.73 11.82 -2.98
CA ASP A 23 -26.36 10.41 -3.19
C ASP A 23 -25.68 9.80 -1.95
N ILE A 24 -24.88 10.61 -1.24
CA ILE A 24 -24.23 10.22 0.02
C ILE A 24 -25.27 9.99 1.13
N GLN A 25 -26.25 10.88 1.26
CA GLN A 25 -27.35 10.75 2.22
C GLN A 25 -28.21 9.52 1.92
N GLN A 26 -28.57 9.29 0.64
CA GLN A 26 -29.33 8.12 0.23
C GLN A 26 -28.58 6.81 0.54
N TRP A 27 -27.27 6.78 0.34
CA TRP A 27 -26.45 5.63 0.71
C TRP A 27 -26.45 5.40 2.23
N LEU A 28 -26.28 6.45 3.03
CA LEU A 28 -26.36 6.37 4.49
C LEU A 28 -27.72 5.86 4.97
N SER A 29 -28.82 6.38 4.41
CA SER A 29 -30.19 5.89 4.68
C SER A 29 -30.36 4.41 4.32
N SER A 30 -29.81 3.98 3.18
CA SER A 30 -29.90 2.57 2.74
C SER A 30 -29.18 1.59 3.67
N LYS A 31 -28.25 2.08 4.50
CA LYS A 31 -27.48 1.31 5.47
C LYS A 31 -27.92 1.58 6.91
N ASP A 32 -29.02 2.30 7.11
CA ASP A 32 -29.55 2.68 8.42
C ASP A 32 -28.53 3.41 9.31
N ILE A 33 -27.72 4.29 8.68
CA ILE A 33 -26.72 5.10 9.38
C ILE A 33 -27.31 6.49 9.63
N SER A 34 -27.37 6.89 10.91
CA SER A 34 -27.87 8.20 11.30
C SER A 34 -26.98 9.36 10.82
N PHE A 35 -27.61 10.35 10.20
CA PHE A 35 -26.98 11.60 9.78
C PHE A 35 -27.93 12.77 10.02
N GLU A 36 -27.37 13.98 10.10
CA GLU A 36 -28.17 15.22 10.21
C GLU A 36 -28.34 15.84 8.83
N ASP A 37 -29.50 16.42 8.53
CA ASP A 37 -29.74 17.06 7.23
C ASP A 37 -28.81 18.27 6.98
N ASN A 38 -28.40 18.92 8.07
CA ASN A 38 -27.45 20.03 8.07
C ASN A 38 -25.99 19.59 7.92
N ASP A 39 -25.70 18.28 7.97
CA ASP A 39 -24.34 17.78 7.82
C ASP A 39 -23.76 18.22 6.46
N THR A 40 -22.54 18.73 6.49
CA THR A 40 -21.77 19.04 5.30
C THR A 40 -21.30 17.75 4.63
N LYS A 41 -21.00 17.83 3.33
CA LYS A 41 -20.47 16.69 2.57
C LYS A 41 -19.22 16.07 3.23
N ALA A 42 -18.38 16.88 3.86
CA ALA A 42 -17.20 16.42 4.57
C ALA A 42 -17.57 15.56 5.80
N GLN A 43 -18.51 16.04 6.63
CA GLN A 43 -19.01 15.31 7.80
C GLN A 43 -19.68 13.99 7.42
N LEU A 44 -20.48 13.98 6.36
CA LEU A 44 -21.09 12.75 5.84
C LEU A 44 -20.02 11.74 5.38
N LEU A 45 -18.97 12.20 4.68
CA LEU A 45 -17.87 11.33 4.26
C LEU A 45 -17.03 10.82 5.44
N GLU A 46 -16.90 11.59 6.51
CA GLU A 46 -16.22 11.18 7.74
C GLU A 46 -17.00 10.06 8.44
N LYS A 47 -18.32 10.21 8.57
CA LYS A 47 -19.21 9.15 9.07
C LYS A 47 -19.06 7.87 8.25
N ILE A 48 -19.04 7.99 6.91
CA ILE A 48 -18.78 6.87 6.01
C ILE A 48 -17.40 6.27 6.24
N LYS A 49 -16.36 7.07 6.45
CA LYS A 49 -14.99 6.57 6.68
C LYS A 49 -14.91 5.65 7.90
N ASN A 50 -15.67 5.95 8.95
CA ASN A 50 -15.71 5.17 10.18
C ASN A 50 -16.42 3.82 9.98
N VAL A 51 -17.48 3.78 9.16
CA VAL A 51 -18.22 2.54 8.87
C VAL A 51 -17.68 1.76 7.68
N LYS A 52 -16.85 2.38 6.84
CA LYS A 52 -16.27 1.81 5.62
C LYS A 52 -15.65 0.42 5.79
N PRO A 53 -14.93 0.10 6.89
CA PRO A 53 -14.36 -1.23 7.07
C PRO A 53 -15.43 -2.34 7.16
N GLN A 54 -16.63 -2.02 7.64
CA GLN A 54 -17.73 -2.98 7.81
C GLN A 54 -18.43 -3.28 6.47
N TYR A 55 -18.44 -2.30 5.55
CA TYR A 55 -19.11 -2.39 4.25
C TYR A 55 -18.15 -2.62 3.08
N GLN A 56 -16.86 -2.83 3.35
CA GLN A 56 -15.88 -3.29 2.39
C GLN A 56 -15.86 -4.82 2.33
N SER A 57 -17.01 -5.46 2.10
CA SER A 57 -16.99 -6.86 1.65
C SER A 57 -16.50 -6.89 0.21
N TYR A 58 -15.44 -7.65 -0.03
CA TYR A 58 -15.03 -7.96 -1.39
C TYR A 58 -15.90 -9.12 -1.86
N VAL A 59 -16.19 -9.18 -3.16
CA VAL A 59 -16.94 -10.29 -3.78
C VAL A 59 -16.32 -11.66 -3.40
N ILE A 60 -15.00 -11.69 -3.16
CA ILE A 60 -14.26 -12.87 -2.71
C ILE A 60 -14.60 -13.27 -1.27
N ASP A 61 -14.87 -12.32 -0.38
CA ASP A 61 -15.21 -12.63 1.02
C ASP A 61 -16.61 -13.26 1.10
N GLU A 62 -17.58 -12.80 0.30
CA GLU A 62 -18.90 -13.45 0.18
C GLU A 62 -18.82 -14.82 -0.52
N MET A 63 -18.10 -14.94 -1.65
CA MET A 63 -17.90 -16.25 -2.28
C MET A 63 -17.19 -17.24 -1.35
N ALA A 64 -16.25 -16.77 -0.52
CA ALA A 64 -15.57 -17.61 0.45
C ALA A 64 -16.49 -18.02 1.61
N LYS A 65 -17.47 -17.18 1.97
CA LYS A 65 -18.51 -17.49 2.93
C LYS A 65 -19.49 -18.53 2.39
N GLU A 66 -19.98 -18.34 1.17
CA GLU A 66 -20.85 -19.29 0.48
C GLU A 66 -20.17 -20.66 0.29
N ALA A 67 -18.86 -20.67 0.00
CA ALA A 67 -18.07 -21.89 -0.15
C ALA A 67 -17.52 -22.44 1.18
N GLY A 68 -17.72 -21.79 2.33
CA GLY A 68 -17.21 -22.23 3.64
C GLY A 68 -15.69 -22.19 3.81
N VAL A 69 -14.98 -21.42 2.99
CA VAL A 69 -13.49 -21.31 2.96
C VAL A 69 -12.95 -19.98 3.49
N GLU A 70 -13.75 -19.22 4.23
CA GLU A 70 -13.34 -17.91 4.79
C GLU A 70 -12.02 -17.97 5.57
N GLN A 71 -11.83 -19.04 6.35
CA GLN A 71 -10.64 -19.20 7.18
C GLN A 71 -9.38 -19.37 6.33
N CYS A 72 -9.49 -20.06 5.20
CA CYS A 72 -8.40 -20.20 4.23
C CYS A 72 -8.02 -18.84 3.64
N ILE A 73 -9.00 -17.99 3.29
CA ILE A 73 -8.72 -16.64 2.76
C ILE A 73 -8.05 -15.75 3.81
N LYS A 74 -8.51 -15.78 5.07
CA LYS A 74 -7.87 -15.04 6.18
C LYS A 74 -6.42 -15.47 6.39
N LEU A 75 -6.18 -16.78 6.42
CA LEU A 75 -4.83 -17.35 6.49
C LEU A 75 -3.98 -16.93 5.30
N CYS A 76 -4.49 -17.01 4.07
CA CYS A 76 -3.77 -16.57 2.87
C CYS A 76 -3.41 -15.08 2.93
N LYS A 77 -4.31 -14.20 3.41
CA LYS A 77 -4.04 -12.76 3.61
C LYS A 77 -2.89 -12.55 4.62
N TYR A 78 -2.90 -13.28 5.73
CA TYR A 78 -1.84 -13.22 6.75
C TYR A 78 -0.48 -13.70 6.21
N MET A 79 -0.47 -14.83 5.50
CA MET A 79 0.74 -15.38 4.89
C MET A 79 1.33 -14.42 3.85
N LEU A 80 0.50 -13.84 2.99
CA LEU A 80 0.92 -12.84 2.00
C LEU A 80 1.54 -11.60 2.66
N PHE A 81 0.96 -11.12 3.77
CA PHE A 81 1.50 -9.99 4.52
C PHE A 81 2.91 -10.31 5.06
N ASN A 82 3.08 -11.47 5.68
CA ASN A 82 4.37 -11.89 6.23
C ASN A 82 5.42 -12.09 5.14
N VAL A 83 5.07 -12.72 4.02
CA VAL A 83 5.98 -12.89 2.87
C VAL A 83 6.44 -11.53 2.34
N LYS A 84 5.53 -10.56 2.19
CA LYS A 84 5.89 -9.20 1.76
C LYS A 84 6.84 -8.52 2.73
N LYS A 85 6.60 -8.66 4.04
CA LYS A 85 7.46 -8.11 5.08
C LYS A 85 8.88 -8.71 5.00
N ILE A 86 8.98 -10.04 4.98
CA ILE A 86 10.26 -10.76 4.86
C ILE A 86 11.02 -10.34 3.61
N ASN A 87 10.34 -10.24 2.47
CA ASN A 87 10.98 -9.83 1.21
C ASN A 87 11.49 -8.38 1.28
N GLY A 88 10.75 -7.49 1.95
CA GLY A 88 11.19 -6.13 2.20
C GLY A 88 12.45 -6.08 3.07
N ASP A 89 12.45 -6.80 4.19
CA ASP A 89 13.59 -6.88 5.10
C ASP A 89 14.83 -7.49 4.40
N LEU A 90 14.64 -8.52 3.59
CA LEU A 90 15.69 -9.13 2.78
C LEU A 90 16.28 -8.12 1.78
N THR A 91 15.43 -7.36 1.09
CA THR A 91 15.87 -6.34 0.13
C THR A 91 16.70 -5.25 0.81
N LEU A 92 16.31 -4.82 2.01
CA LEU A 92 17.07 -3.84 2.79
C LEU A 92 18.42 -4.38 3.21
N ASN A 93 18.47 -5.63 3.68
CA ASN A 93 19.70 -6.29 4.08
C ASN A 93 20.67 -6.45 2.90
N THR A 94 20.21 -6.88 1.72
CA THR A 94 21.04 -6.94 0.51
C THR A 94 21.65 -5.59 0.18
N ARG A 95 20.84 -4.51 0.19
CA ARG A 95 21.32 -3.16 -0.08
C ARG A 95 22.33 -2.66 0.95
N LEU A 96 22.20 -3.05 2.21
CA LEU A 96 23.17 -2.72 3.26
C LEU A 96 24.49 -3.42 3.02
N VAL A 97 24.46 -4.71 2.68
CA VAL A 97 25.66 -5.49 2.34
C VAL A 97 26.37 -4.86 1.15
N ASP A 98 25.66 -4.51 0.07
CA ASP A 98 26.25 -3.86 -1.11
C ASP A 98 26.98 -2.57 -0.73
N LYS A 99 26.35 -1.70 0.07
CA LYS A 99 26.97 -0.46 0.55
C LYS A 99 28.21 -0.72 1.42
N THR A 100 28.17 -1.74 2.26
CA THR A 100 29.32 -2.11 3.10
C THR A 100 30.47 -2.62 2.24
N VAL A 101 30.18 -3.46 1.25
CA VAL A 101 31.18 -3.96 0.30
C VAL A 101 31.78 -2.80 -0.49
N ASP A 102 30.97 -1.89 -1.02
CA ASP A 102 31.45 -0.70 -1.75
C ASP A 102 32.39 0.14 -0.88
N SER A 103 32.02 0.40 0.37
CA SER A 103 32.86 1.16 1.31
C SER A 103 34.18 0.45 1.64
N PHE A 104 34.16 -0.88 1.72
CA PHE A 104 35.36 -1.68 1.96
C PHE A 104 36.28 -1.65 0.75
N ILE A 105 35.74 -1.78 -0.46
CA ILE A 105 36.52 -1.69 -1.71
C ILE A 105 37.15 -0.31 -1.84
N ILE A 106 36.42 0.77 -1.55
CA ILE A 106 36.95 2.15 -1.56
C ILE A 106 38.10 2.29 -0.55
N ASN A 107 37.93 1.79 0.68
CA ASN A 107 38.97 1.88 1.71
C ASN A 107 40.22 1.04 1.38
N VAL A 108 40.06 -0.13 0.78
CA VAL A 108 41.18 -1.01 0.38
C VAL A 108 41.89 -0.48 -0.86
N SER A 109 41.17 0.19 -1.76
CA SER A 109 41.72 0.77 -2.99
C SER A 109 42.35 2.16 -2.78
N GLY A 110 42.75 2.48 -1.54
CA GLY A 110 43.15 3.81 -1.09
C GLY A 110 43.91 4.65 -2.11
N GLU A 111 43.41 5.88 -2.31
CA GLU A 111 44.11 7.06 -2.82
C GLU A 111 45.29 6.82 -3.77
N THR A 112 45.02 6.69 -5.07
CA THR A 112 45.93 7.26 -6.08
C THR A 112 45.53 8.72 -6.29
N SER A 113 45.82 9.57 -5.30
CA SER A 113 46.02 10.98 -5.59
C SER A 113 47.34 11.06 -6.36
N ASP A 114 47.28 10.87 -7.68
CA ASP A 114 48.40 11.16 -8.58
C ASP A 114 48.66 12.67 -8.50
N SER A 115 49.55 13.05 -7.60
CA SER A 115 50.19 14.36 -7.58
C SER A 115 51.29 14.36 -8.65
N SER A 116 50.91 14.48 -9.92
CA SER A 116 51.86 14.75 -11.00
C SER A 116 52.25 16.23 -10.94
N SER A 117 53.28 16.53 -10.15
CA SER A 117 54.02 17.78 -10.27
C SER A 117 54.92 17.70 -11.51
N GLU A 118 54.45 18.21 -12.65
CA GLU A 118 55.32 18.54 -13.78
C GLU A 118 55.92 19.93 -13.53
N THR A 119 57.11 19.95 -12.92
CA THR A 119 58.05 21.04 -13.14
C THR A 119 58.78 20.75 -14.44
N ASP A 120 58.55 21.55 -15.48
CA ASP A 120 59.45 21.57 -16.62
C ASP A 120 59.97 22.99 -16.89
N TYR A 121 61.28 23.09 -16.74
CA TYR A 121 62.17 24.19 -17.11
C TYR A 121 62.27 24.25 -18.64
N SER A 122 62.21 25.45 -19.23
CA SER A 122 62.87 25.93 -20.49
C SER A 122 62.18 27.26 -20.87
N ASP A 123 62.82 28.39 -21.18
CA ASP A 123 64.15 28.75 -21.67
C ASP A 123 64.46 30.20 -21.21
#